data_AF-A0A4Q0SQP3-F1
#
_entry.id   AF-A0A4Q0SQP3-F1
#
_cell.length_a   1.000
_cell.length_b   1.000
_cell.length_c   1.000
_cell.angle_alpha   90.00
_cell.angle_beta   90.00
_cell.angle_gamma   90.00
#
_symmetry.space_group_name_H-M   'P 1'
#
loop_
_entity.id
_entity.type
_entity.pdbx_description
1 polymer ?
#
loop_
_entity_poly.entity_id
_entity_poly.type
_entity_poly.pdbx_seq_one_letter_code
_entity_poly.pdbx_strand_id
1 'polypeptide(L)'
;MTTVTVLSGPERRRRWTSAEKLRIVEESLAPGASVVEVARRHDVHRNLVTAWRRQARTGVLACGPEPIQRQDDEVRFAAVSIAPDRQPLRAPSGSCGAIEIEFAAGARMRITGAVDAATLSAVVAALADGRPR
;
A
#
# COMPACT_ATOMS: atom_id res chain seq x y z
N MET A 1 -3.27 -20.97 37.71
CA MET A 1 -2.43 -21.08 36.50
C MET A 1 -3.33 -21.43 35.33
N THR A 2 -3.63 -20.45 34.48
CA THR A 2 -4.61 -20.59 33.40
C THR A 2 -3.90 -21.12 32.16
N THR A 3 -4.13 -22.39 31.80
CA THR A 3 -3.55 -23.00 30.60
C THR A 3 -4.43 -22.65 29.39
N VAL A 4 -3.91 -21.78 28.53
CA VAL A 4 -4.56 -21.47 27.24
C VAL A 4 -4.30 -22.63 26.29
N THR A 5 -5.35 -23.36 25.93
CA THR A 5 -5.27 -24.46 24.96
C THR A 5 -5.69 -23.92 23.59
N VAL A 6 -4.76 -23.84 22.64
CA VAL A 6 -5.03 -23.43 21.26
C VAL A 6 -5.52 -24.64 20.47
N LEU A 7 -6.80 -24.65 20.10
CA LEU A 7 -7.34 -25.65 19.17
C LEU A 7 -6.97 -25.26 17.74
N SER A 8 -5.94 -25.90 17.20
CA SER A 8 -5.55 -25.76 15.79
C SER A 8 -6.54 -26.53 14.91
N GLY A 9 -7.58 -25.86 14.43
CA GLY A 9 -8.42 -26.37 13.34
C GLY A 9 -7.65 -26.44 12.01
N PRO A 10 -8.20 -27.10 10.96
CA PRO A 10 -7.54 -27.17 9.65
C PRO A 10 -7.21 -25.77 9.16
N GLU A 11 -5.96 -25.57 8.73
CA GLU A 11 -5.36 -24.27 8.43
C GLU A 11 -6.23 -23.44 7.46
N ARG A 12 -7.07 -22.55 8.02
CA ARG A 12 -8.14 -21.86 7.28
C ARG A 12 -7.63 -20.85 6.25
N ARG A 13 -6.32 -20.57 6.20
CA ARG A 13 -5.69 -19.67 5.23
C ARG A 13 -4.43 -20.31 4.69
N ARG A 14 -4.54 -20.91 3.51
CA ARG A 14 -3.41 -21.41 2.74
C ARG A 14 -2.32 -20.34 2.64
N ARG A 15 -1.12 -20.65 3.14
CA ARG A 15 0.07 -19.79 3.03
C ARG A 15 0.75 -20.07 1.69
N TRP A 16 1.19 -19.01 1.02
CA TRP A 16 1.89 -19.08 -0.27
C TRP A 16 3.33 -18.64 -0.10
N THR A 17 4.26 -19.57 -0.32
CA THR A 17 5.70 -19.31 -0.34
C THR A 17 6.08 -18.45 -1.56
N SER A 18 7.23 -17.78 -1.49
CA SER A 18 7.74 -16.97 -2.61
C SER A 18 7.97 -17.83 -3.87
N ALA A 19 8.46 -19.06 -3.69
CA ALA A 19 8.64 -20.03 -4.76
C ALA A 19 7.32 -20.43 -5.44
N GLU A 20 6.26 -20.69 -4.67
CA GLU A 20 4.94 -21.00 -5.24
C GLU A 20 4.33 -19.81 -5.98
N LYS A 21 4.47 -18.60 -5.44
CA LYS A 21 4.03 -17.37 -6.12
C LYS A 21 4.74 -17.19 -7.46
N LEU A 22 6.06 -17.44 -7.49
CA LEU A 22 6.86 -17.35 -8.71
C LEU A 22 6.40 -18.35 -9.76
N ARG A 23 6.17 -19.63 -9.39
CA ARG A 23 5.63 -20.64 -10.31
C ARG A 23 4.29 -20.23 -10.92
N ILE A 24 3.37 -19.72 -10.08
CA ILE A 24 2.06 -19.26 -10.54
C ILE A 24 2.20 -18.05 -11.47
N VAL A 25 3.11 -17.13 -11.16
CA VAL A 25 3.38 -15.97 -12.02
C VAL A 25 3.98 -16.40 -13.36
N GLU A 26 4.95 -17.31 -13.36
CA GLU A 26 5.58 -17.83 -14.56
C GLU A 26 4.57 -18.53 -15.49
N GLU A 27 3.76 -19.44 -14.94
CA GLU A 27 2.68 -20.10 -15.68
C GLU A 27 1.70 -19.07 -16.26
N SER A 28 1.39 -18.04 -15.49
CA SER A 28 0.50 -16.98 -15.96
C SER A 28 1.13 -16.14 -17.08
N LEU A 29 2.45 -15.98 -17.13
CA LEU A 29 3.14 -15.17 -18.15
C LEU A 29 3.35 -15.92 -19.48
N ALA A 30 3.04 -17.22 -19.53
CA ALA A 30 3.15 -18.00 -20.75
C ALA A 30 2.25 -17.45 -21.88
N PRO A 31 2.70 -17.53 -23.16
CA PRO A 31 1.91 -17.08 -24.30
C PRO A 31 0.55 -17.78 -24.35
N GLY A 32 -0.54 -17.00 -24.39
CA GLY A 32 -1.91 -17.54 -24.42
C GLY A 32 -2.49 -17.93 -23.05
N ALA A 33 -1.76 -17.76 -21.94
CA ALA A 33 -2.26 -18.12 -20.61
C ALA A 33 -3.32 -17.14 -20.09
N SER A 34 -4.46 -17.68 -19.66
CA SER A 34 -5.51 -16.92 -18.99
C SER A 34 -5.24 -16.81 -17.48
N VAL A 35 -5.16 -15.58 -16.96
CA VAL A 35 -5.02 -15.31 -15.52
C VAL A 35 -6.10 -16.01 -14.70
N VAL A 36 -7.32 -16.06 -15.22
CA VAL A 36 -8.48 -16.62 -14.51
C VAL A 36 -8.37 -18.14 -14.43
N GLU A 37 -7.89 -18.78 -15.49
CA GLU A 37 -7.71 -20.24 -15.53
C GLU A 37 -6.59 -20.67 -14.59
N VAL A 38 -5.44 -19.98 -14.65
CA VAL A 38 -4.31 -20.22 -13.74
C VAL A 38 -4.74 -20.00 -12.28
N ALA A 39 -5.50 -18.93 -12.01
CA ALA A 39 -6.03 -18.66 -10.68
C ALA A 39 -6.93 -19.80 -10.17
N ARG A 40 -7.82 -20.35 -11.02
CA ARG A 40 -8.67 -21.50 -10.66
C ARG A 40 -7.88 -22.78 -10.42
N ARG A 41 -6.89 -23.08 -11.26
CA ARG A 41 -6.02 -24.27 -11.13
C ARG A 41 -5.27 -24.28 -9.80
N HIS A 42 -4.85 -23.12 -9.33
CA HIS A 42 -4.13 -22.97 -8.08
C HIS A 42 -5.01 -22.63 -6.87
N ASP A 43 -6.34 -22.60 -7.02
CA ASP A 43 -7.30 -22.18 -5.99
C ASP A 43 -6.92 -20.83 -5.34
N VAL A 44 -6.57 -19.86 -6.20
CA VAL A 44 -6.23 -18.49 -5.81
C VAL A 44 -7.17 -17.50 -6.46
N HIS A 45 -7.40 -16.39 -5.76
CA HIS A 45 -8.17 -15.30 -6.34
C HIS A 45 -7.38 -14.62 -7.47
N ARG A 46 -8.00 -14.33 -8.62
CA ARG A 46 -7.36 -13.69 -9.79
C ARG A 46 -6.57 -12.41 -9.44
N ASN A 47 -7.06 -11.63 -8.47
CA ASN A 47 -6.42 -10.38 -8.05
C ASN A 47 -5.05 -10.62 -7.39
N LEU A 48 -4.83 -11.77 -6.74
CA LEU A 48 -3.54 -12.15 -6.18
C LEU A 48 -2.52 -12.40 -7.30
N VAL A 49 -2.92 -13.11 -8.35
CA VAL A 49 -2.06 -13.39 -9.50
C VAL A 49 -1.68 -12.08 -10.22
N THR A 50 -2.62 -11.14 -10.39
CA THR A 50 -2.29 -9.83 -10.98
C THR A 50 -1.36 -9.00 -10.11
N ALA A 51 -1.53 -9.06 -8.78
CA ALA A 51 -0.63 -8.41 -7.84
C ALA A 51 0.78 -9.01 -7.89
N TRP A 52 0.90 -10.35 -7.89
CA TRP A 52 2.19 -11.04 -7.96
C TRP A 52 2.90 -10.81 -9.31
N ARG A 53 2.18 -10.75 -10.43
CA ARG A 53 2.75 -10.32 -11.72
C ARG A 53 3.36 -8.92 -11.65
N ARG A 54 2.66 -7.97 -11.00
CA ARG A 54 3.19 -6.61 -10.81
C ARG A 54 4.45 -6.63 -9.95
N GLN A 55 4.44 -7.38 -8.85
CA GLN A 55 5.59 -7.53 -7.95
C GLN A 55 6.79 -8.21 -8.62
N ALA A 56 6.57 -9.17 -9.52
CA ALA A 56 7.63 -9.81 -10.29
C ALA A 56 8.29 -8.83 -11.26
N ARG A 57 7.49 -8.00 -11.95
CA ARG A 57 8.01 -6.95 -12.86
C ARG A 57 8.83 -5.87 -12.13
N THR A 58 8.48 -5.57 -10.88
CA THR A 58 9.20 -4.58 -10.07
C THR A 58 10.35 -5.20 -9.26
N GLY A 59 10.67 -6.49 -9.44
CA GLY A 59 11.73 -7.20 -8.71
C GLY A 59 11.42 -7.51 -7.23
N VAL A 60 10.30 -7.01 -6.70
CA VAL A 60 9.91 -7.14 -5.28
C VAL A 60 9.53 -8.59 -4.93
N LEU A 61 9.05 -9.37 -5.90
CA LEU A 61 8.67 -10.77 -5.66
C LEU A 61 9.90 -11.67 -5.40
N ALA A 62 11.08 -11.29 -5.92
CA ALA A 62 12.34 -12.03 -5.79
C ALA A 62 13.29 -11.40 -4.76
N CYS A 63 13.20 -10.09 -4.51
CA CYS A 63 14.02 -9.36 -3.53
C CYS A 63 13.35 -9.15 -2.15
N GLY A 64 12.16 -9.72 -1.92
CA GLY A 64 11.57 -9.72 -0.58
C GLY A 64 12.32 -10.71 0.32
N PRO A 65 12.53 -10.42 1.62
CA PRO A 65 12.99 -11.44 2.55
C PRO A 65 12.12 -12.70 2.36
N GLU A 66 12.79 -13.85 2.34
CA GLU A 66 12.22 -15.18 2.55
C GLU A 66 10.99 -15.09 3.44
N PRO A 67 9.95 -15.84 3.08
CA PRO A 67 8.56 -15.43 3.18
C PRO A 67 8.30 -14.63 4.44
N ILE A 68 7.56 -13.52 4.31
CA ILE A 68 6.58 -13.21 5.35
C ILE A 68 5.56 -14.38 5.29
N GLN A 69 5.98 -15.58 5.74
CA GLN A 69 5.30 -16.24 6.84
C GLN A 69 4.95 -15.03 7.68
N ARG A 70 3.65 -14.68 7.78
CA ARG A 70 3.28 -14.03 9.03
C ARG A 70 3.92 -14.98 10.01
N GLN A 71 4.98 -14.53 10.68
CA GLN A 71 5.54 -15.30 11.76
C GLN A 71 4.31 -15.73 12.54
N ASP A 72 4.37 -16.83 13.23
CA ASP A 72 3.64 -16.80 14.46
C ASP A 72 4.26 -15.63 15.29
N ASP A 73 3.97 -14.36 14.94
CA ASP A 73 3.23 -13.46 15.80
C ASP A 73 2.12 -14.35 16.36
N GLU A 74 2.50 -15.18 17.32
CA GLU A 74 1.82 -15.40 18.57
C GLU A 74 0.67 -14.41 18.57
N VAL A 75 -0.56 -14.88 18.37
CA VAL A 75 -1.71 -14.00 18.23
C VAL A 75 -1.74 -13.13 19.49
N ARG A 76 -1.14 -11.93 19.41
CA ARG A 76 -0.98 -11.05 20.55
C ARG A 76 -2.27 -10.30 20.61
N PHE A 77 -3.11 -10.68 21.56
CA PHE A 77 -4.25 -9.87 21.92
C PHE A 77 -3.70 -8.56 22.49
N ALA A 78 -3.88 -7.47 21.75
CA ALA A 78 -3.63 -6.16 22.31
C ALA A 78 -4.56 -5.97 23.51
N ALA A 79 -3.99 -5.78 24.70
CA ALA A 79 -4.78 -5.47 25.89
C ALA A 79 -5.53 -4.16 25.65
N VAL A 80 -6.86 -4.23 25.56
CA VAL A 80 -7.71 -3.05 25.47
C VAL A 80 -7.80 -2.46 26.87
N SER A 81 -7.14 -1.33 27.10
CA SER A 81 -7.42 -0.48 28.26
C SER A 81 -8.48 0.54 27.86
N ILE A 82 -9.55 0.64 28.66
CA ILE A 82 -10.51 1.73 28.54
C ILE A 82 -9.84 2.95 29.17
N ALA A 83 -9.24 3.80 28.33
CA ALA A 83 -8.85 5.13 28.76
C ALA A 83 -10.12 5.92 29.07
N PRO A 84 -10.16 6.73 30.15
CA PRO A 84 -11.22 7.73 30.30
C PRO A 84 -11.25 8.60 29.04
N ASP A 85 -12.45 9.06 28.68
CA ASP A 85 -12.72 9.81 27.45
C ASP A 85 -11.57 10.78 27.14
N ARG A 86 -10.82 10.43 26.10
CA ARG A 86 -9.61 11.15 25.73
C ARG A 86 -10.12 12.42 25.07
N GLN A 87 -10.08 13.54 25.82
CA GLN A 87 -10.21 14.87 25.23
C GLN A 87 -9.43 14.88 23.91
N PRO A 88 -10.05 15.27 22.78
CA PRO A 88 -9.42 15.13 21.48
C PRO A 88 -8.09 15.86 21.51
N LEU A 89 -7.00 15.07 21.53
CA LEU A 89 -5.66 15.55 21.22
C LEU A 89 -5.78 16.13 19.83
N ARG A 90 -5.71 17.47 19.75
CA ARG A 90 -5.67 18.21 18.51
C ARG A 90 -4.57 17.55 17.68
N ALA A 91 -4.95 16.93 16.57
CA ALA A 91 -3.99 16.29 15.69
C ALA A 91 -2.87 17.30 15.38
N PRO A 92 -1.59 16.92 15.41
CA PRO A 92 -0.60 17.75 14.73
C PRO A 92 -1.08 17.84 13.29
N SER A 93 -1.48 19.04 12.87
CA SER A 93 -1.84 19.37 11.50
C SER A 93 -0.59 19.27 10.64
N GLY A 94 -0.10 18.05 10.44
CA GLY A 94 0.87 17.72 9.42
C GLY A 94 0.16 17.76 8.09
N SER A 95 -0.10 18.96 7.58
CA SER A 95 -0.57 19.17 6.23
C SER A 95 0.60 18.85 5.28
N CYS A 96 0.86 17.56 5.07
CA CYS A 96 1.65 17.12 3.94
C CYS A 96 0.73 17.13 2.72
N GLY A 97 0.39 18.34 2.26
CA GLY A 97 -0.27 18.59 0.99
C GLY A 97 0.78 18.96 -0.05
N ALA A 98 0.61 18.49 -1.28
CA ALA A 98 1.35 19.01 -2.42
C ALA A 98 0.35 19.64 -3.38
N ILE A 99 0.52 20.93 -3.67
CA ILE A 99 -0.24 21.65 -4.70
C ILE A 99 0.66 21.73 -5.93
N GLU A 100 0.18 21.20 -7.05
CA GLU A 100 0.86 21.28 -8.34
C GLU A 100 0.04 22.13 -9.31
N ILE A 101 0.71 23.09 -9.93
CA ILE A 101 0.12 23.97 -10.93
C ILE A 101 0.95 23.82 -12.21
N GLU A 102 0.29 23.43 -13.29
CA GLU A 102 0.87 23.37 -14.63
C GLU A 102 0.37 24.60 -15.42
N PHE A 103 1.31 25.38 -15.95
CA PHE A 103 1.02 26.56 -16.76
C PHE A 103 0.93 26.18 -18.23
N ALA A 104 0.13 26.90 -19.01
CA ALA A 104 -0.04 26.66 -20.45
C ALA A 104 1.30 26.73 -21.24
N ALA A 105 2.30 27.43 -20.71
CA ALA A 105 3.65 27.51 -21.27
C ALA A 105 4.53 26.28 -20.95
N GLY A 106 3.98 25.24 -20.32
CA GLY A 106 4.71 24.01 -19.96
C GLY A 106 5.54 24.11 -18.68
N ALA A 107 5.55 25.25 -18.00
CA ALA A 107 6.16 25.38 -16.68
C ALA A 107 5.31 24.65 -15.63
N ARG A 108 5.95 24.00 -14.65
CA ARG A 108 5.27 23.31 -13.55
C ARG A 108 5.78 23.84 -12.22
N MET A 109 4.87 24.28 -11.37
CA MET A 109 5.16 24.71 -10.00
C MET A 109 4.60 23.69 -9.01
N ARG A 110 5.42 23.31 -8.04
CA ARG A 110 5.05 22.36 -6.99
C ARG A 110 5.32 22.99 -5.63
N ILE A 111 4.28 23.10 -4.81
CA ILE A 111 4.35 23.58 -3.43
C ILE A 111 4.12 22.39 -2.51
N THR A 112 5.08 22.06 -1.66
CA THR A 112 5.00 20.94 -0.71
C THR A 112 5.02 21.42 0.73
N GLY A 113 4.18 20.83 1.58
CA GLY A 113 4.16 21.09 3.02
C GLY A 113 2.93 21.87 3.46
N ALA A 114 3.02 22.49 4.63
CA ALA A 114 1.94 23.31 5.16
C ALA A 114 1.85 24.62 4.39
N VAL A 115 0.84 24.71 3.51
CA VAL A 115 0.56 25.91 2.73
C VAL A 115 -0.54 26.69 3.44
N ASP A 116 -0.24 27.88 3.91
CA ASP A 116 -1.26 28.81 4.37
C ASP A 116 -1.93 29.51 3.18
N ALA A 117 -3.20 29.88 3.35
CA ALA A 117 -3.99 30.48 2.28
C ALA A 117 -3.46 31.84 1.81
N ALA A 118 -2.78 32.59 2.69
CA ALA A 118 -2.22 33.89 2.33
C ALA A 118 -1.01 33.74 1.42
N THR A 119 -0.10 32.80 1.72
CA THR A 119 1.04 32.45 0.87
C THR A 119 0.58 31.92 -0.48
N LEU A 120 -0.43 31.05 -0.52
CA LEU A 120 -0.98 30.56 -1.79
C LEU A 120 -1.56 31.71 -2.64
N SER A 121 -2.31 32.62 -2.00
CA SER A 121 -2.89 33.79 -2.67
C SER A 121 -1.80 34.74 -3.20
N ALA A 122 -0.75 35.00 -2.41
CA ALA A 122 0.36 35.86 -2.81
C ALA A 122 1.14 35.28 -4.00
N VAL A 123 1.38 33.96 -4.01
CA VAL A 123 2.04 33.28 -5.13
C VAL A 123 1.18 33.35 -6.40
N VAL A 124 -0.13 33.12 -6.29
CA VAL A 124 -1.05 33.24 -7.44
C VAL A 124 -1.11 34.69 -7.95
N ALA A 125 -1.15 35.68 -7.06
CA ALA A 125 -1.12 37.09 -7.42
C ALA A 125 0.18 37.48 -8.13
N ALA A 126 1.34 37.07 -7.60
CA ALA A 126 2.64 37.32 -8.22
C ALA A 126 2.75 36.71 -9.63
N LEU A 127 2.15 35.53 -9.84
CA LEU A 127 2.07 34.90 -11.16
C LEU A 127 1.09 35.60 -12.11
N ALA A 128 -0.01 36.16 -11.59
CA ALA A 128 -0.96 36.95 -12.38
C ALA A 128 -0.39 38.32 -12.79
N ASP A 129 0.44 38.93 -11.92
CA ASP A 129 1.13 40.19 -12.18
C ASP A 129 2.37 40.01 -13.06
N GLY A 130 2.99 38.83 -13.03
CA GLY A 130 4.06 38.39 -13.92
C GLY A 130 3.57 38.08 -15.33
N ARG A 131 2.94 39.04 -16.00
CA ARG A 131 2.53 38.90 -17.40
C ARG A 131 3.79 38.76 -18.27
N PRO A 132 4.01 37.65 -19.00
CA PRO A 132 5.07 37.58 -20.00
C PRO A 132 4.78 38.63 -21.08
N ARG A 133 5.77 39.49 -21.37
CA ARG A 133 5.77 40.31 -22.58
C ARG A 133 6.03 39.46 -23.81
#